data_AF-A0A847ZB95-F1
#
_entry.id   AF-A0A847ZB95-F1
#
_cell.length_a   1.000
_cell.length_b   1.000
_cell.length_c   1.000
_cell.angle_alpha   90.00
_cell.angle_beta   90.00
_cell.angle_gamma   90.00
#
_symmetry.space_group_name_H-M   'P 1'
#
loop_
_entity.id
_entity.type
_entity.pdbx_description
1 polymer ?
#
loop_
_entity_poly.entity_id
_entity_poly.type
_entity_poly.pdbx_seq_one_letter_code
_entity_poly.pdbx_strand_id
1 'polypeptide(L)'
;MKMLKVHLDKKALSSHEIRIGRNILDRVVLLLAKNHKASRYGIVTDTHVNRLFGKTLLEAMSGAGLNTFLLEIPAGESSKTIATAMDLAGRLLEAGADRGTLLIALGGGVVGDLTGFVASVYMRSVPYVQIPTTLVGQVDSAIGGKTAVDLPQGKNLLGTFYQPRAVFVDLNFLDTLPEREFANGLAEIIKYGIIDDEKLFQRLEEDMEAVKRRDPERLLTLV
;
A
#
# COMPACT_ATOMS: atom_id res chain seq x y z
N MET A 1 17.74 3.31 2.40
CA MET A 1 16.38 3.23 2.98
C MET A 1 16.17 4.46 3.84
N LYS A 2 15.26 5.33 3.44
CA LYS A 2 14.80 6.51 4.18
C LYS A 2 13.64 6.09 5.09
N MET A 3 13.54 6.67 6.29
CA MET A 3 12.44 6.43 7.22
C MET A 3 11.77 7.76 7.53
N LEU A 4 10.44 7.79 7.39
CA LEU A 4 9.59 8.90 7.80
C LEU A 4 8.67 8.42 8.92
N LYS A 5 8.45 9.25 9.92
CA LYS A 5 7.53 8.95 11.02
C LYS A 5 6.30 9.84 10.90
N VAL A 6 5.13 9.22 10.77
CA VAL A 6 3.86 9.94 10.70
C VAL A 6 3.34 10.14 12.12
N HIS A 7 3.39 11.39 12.59
CA HIS A 7 2.84 11.79 13.88
C HIS A 7 1.34 12.07 13.74
N LEU A 8 0.53 11.24 14.38
CA LEU A 8 -0.91 11.43 14.47
C LEU A 8 -1.26 12.04 15.82
N ASP A 9 -2.17 13.00 15.83
CA ASP A 9 -2.63 13.66 17.04
C ASP A 9 -3.27 12.63 17.99
N LYS A 10 -3.03 12.73 19.29
CA LYS A 10 -3.39 11.69 20.29
C LYS A 10 -4.87 11.30 20.34
N LYS A 11 -5.75 12.07 19.70
CA LYS A 11 -7.19 11.78 19.58
C LYS A 11 -7.53 10.81 18.43
N ALA A 12 -6.59 10.51 17.53
CA ALA A 12 -6.80 9.63 16.38
C ALA A 12 -5.60 8.68 16.15
N LEU A 13 -5.71 7.44 16.68
CA LEU A 13 -4.89 6.26 16.33
C LEU A 13 -3.35 6.39 16.47
N SER A 14 -2.65 5.26 16.42
CA SER A 14 -1.20 5.17 16.65
C SER A 14 -0.39 5.71 15.47
N SER A 15 0.67 6.47 15.76
CA SER A 15 1.71 6.85 14.79
C SER A 15 2.32 5.62 14.11
N HIS A 16 2.73 5.75 12.85
CA HIS A 16 3.37 4.67 12.08
C HIS A 16 4.58 5.17 11.29
N GLU A 17 5.36 4.22 10.77
CA GLU A 17 6.55 4.49 9.95
C GLU A 17 6.26 4.27 8.47
N ILE A 18 6.82 5.13 7.63
CA ILE A 18 6.96 4.93 6.18
C ILE A 18 8.44 4.66 5.91
N ARG A 19 8.73 3.53 5.27
CA ARG A 19 10.11 3.11 4.93
C ARG A 19 10.25 3.04 3.43
N ILE A 20 11.13 3.88 2.89
CA ILE A 20 11.31 4.08 1.45
C ILE A 20 12.68 3.57 1.04
N GLY A 21 12.76 2.78 -0.03
CA GLY A 21 14.02 2.31 -0.56
C GLY A 21 13.89 1.59 -1.89
N ARG A 22 14.93 0.83 -2.21
CA ARG A 22 15.02 -0.03 -3.40
C ARG A 22 15.40 -1.43 -2.97
N ASN A 23 14.82 -2.46 -3.60
CA ASN A 23 15.06 -3.86 -3.27
C ASN A 23 14.88 -4.13 -1.77
N ILE A 24 13.79 -3.62 -1.19
CA ILE A 24 13.54 -3.71 0.25
C ILE A 24 12.67 -4.91 0.62
N LEU A 25 12.12 -5.68 -0.32
CA LEU A 25 11.22 -6.80 -0.02
C LEU A 25 11.78 -7.78 1.02
N ASP A 26 13.03 -8.23 0.88
CA ASP A 26 13.66 -9.12 1.88
C ASP A 26 13.74 -8.45 3.26
N ARG A 27 14.02 -7.14 3.29
CA ARG A 27 14.03 -6.37 4.52
C ARG A 27 12.63 -6.18 5.09
N VAL A 28 11.60 -6.06 4.24
CA VAL A 28 10.20 -5.98 4.67
C VAL A 28 9.83 -7.27 5.41
N VAL A 29 10.18 -8.44 4.88
CA VAL A 29 9.92 -9.73 5.56
C VAL A 29 10.55 -9.75 6.96
N LEU A 30 11.83 -9.36 7.07
CA LEU A 30 12.53 -9.30 8.36
C LEU A 30 11.90 -8.29 9.33
N LEU A 31 11.46 -7.13 8.83
CA LEU A 31 10.82 -6.10 9.63
C LEU A 31 9.43 -6.52 10.10
N LEU A 32 8.66 -7.21 9.26
CA LEU A 32 7.38 -7.79 9.65
C LEU A 32 7.58 -8.83 10.76
N ALA A 33 8.54 -9.76 10.60
CA ALA A 33 8.85 -10.76 11.60
C ALA A 33 9.30 -10.16 12.95
N LYS A 34 10.06 -9.06 12.90
CA LYS A 34 10.64 -8.43 14.10
C LYS A 34 9.66 -7.48 14.80
N ASN A 35 9.03 -6.58 14.04
CA ASN A 35 8.31 -5.41 14.58
C ASN A 35 6.78 -5.55 14.49
N HIS A 36 6.27 -6.46 13.66
CA HIS A 36 4.84 -6.64 13.40
C HIS A 36 4.45 -8.12 13.51
N LYS A 37 4.73 -8.71 14.67
CA LYS A 37 4.41 -10.11 14.97
C LYS A 37 2.90 -10.35 14.91
N ALA A 38 2.52 -11.43 14.23
CA ALA A 38 1.14 -11.86 14.03
C ALA A 38 1.05 -13.39 14.12
N SER A 39 -0.13 -13.91 14.43
CA SER A 39 -0.40 -15.37 14.38
C SER A 39 -0.37 -15.90 12.94
N ARG A 40 -0.76 -15.03 12.00
CA ARG A 40 -0.84 -15.30 10.57
C ARG A 40 -0.67 -14.01 9.78
N TYR A 41 -0.15 -14.11 8.55
CA TYR A 41 0.04 -13.00 7.63
C TYR A 41 -0.79 -13.24 6.37
N GLY A 42 -1.75 -12.36 6.09
CA GLY A 42 -2.60 -12.44 4.89
C GLY A 42 -2.18 -11.41 3.85
N ILE A 43 -1.56 -11.84 2.76
CA ILE A 43 -1.24 -10.98 1.63
C ILE A 43 -2.50 -10.80 0.79
N VAL A 44 -2.94 -9.56 0.59
CA VAL A 44 -4.01 -9.21 -0.35
C VAL A 44 -3.38 -8.45 -1.52
N THR A 45 -3.65 -8.91 -2.73
CA THR A 45 -3.08 -8.35 -3.96
C THR A 45 -4.02 -8.53 -5.14
N ASP A 46 -3.77 -7.83 -6.25
CA ASP A 46 -4.54 -7.99 -7.48
C ASP A 46 -3.88 -8.95 -8.48
N THR A 47 -4.63 -9.36 -9.51
CA THR A 47 -4.17 -10.30 -10.55
C THR A 47 -2.94 -9.84 -11.34
N HIS A 48 -2.67 -8.55 -11.44
CA HIS A 48 -1.47 -8.03 -12.13
C HIS A 48 -0.26 -8.08 -11.19
N VAL A 49 -0.42 -7.54 -9.99
CA VAL A 49 0.64 -7.45 -8.98
C VAL A 49 1.02 -8.83 -8.44
N ASN A 50 0.08 -9.77 -8.33
CA ASN A 50 0.36 -11.13 -7.90
C ASN A 50 1.36 -11.84 -8.82
N ARG A 51 1.20 -11.66 -10.14
CA ARG A 51 2.07 -12.27 -11.16
C ARG A 51 3.50 -11.73 -11.08
N LEU A 52 3.67 -10.47 -10.67
CA LEU A 52 4.96 -9.80 -10.61
C LEU A 52 5.66 -10.02 -9.27
N PHE A 53 4.93 -9.88 -8.16
CA PHE A 53 5.53 -9.76 -6.82
C PHE A 53 4.85 -10.64 -5.75
N GLY A 54 3.58 -11.01 -5.93
CA GLY A 54 2.79 -11.70 -4.89
C GLY A 54 3.36 -13.06 -4.51
N LYS A 55 3.65 -13.91 -5.50
CA LYS A 55 4.24 -15.24 -5.25
C LYS A 55 5.62 -15.14 -4.60
N THR A 56 6.48 -14.25 -5.10
CA THR A 56 7.81 -14.02 -4.54
C THR A 56 7.75 -13.59 -3.07
N LEU A 57 6.83 -12.67 -2.73
CA LEU A 57 6.64 -12.25 -1.34
C LEU A 57 6.11 -13.40 -0.46
N LEU A 58 5.13 -14.16 -0.95
CA LEU A 58 4.58 -15.32 -0.24
C LEU A 58 5.67 -16.36 0.06
N GLU A 59 6.51 -16.68 -0.92
CA GLU A 59 7.64 -17.62 -0.77
C GLU A 59 8.69 -17.10 0.20
N ALA A 60 9.08 -15.82 0.10
CA ALA A 60 10.05 -15.20 1.00
C ALA A 60 9.56 -15.20 2.46
N MET A 61 8.28 -14.86 2.68
CA MET A 61 7.69 -14.89 4.02
C MET A 61 7.59 -16.32 4.59
N SER A 62 7.17 -17.28 3.77
CA SER A 62 7.06 -18.68 4.17
C SER A 62 8.43 -19.28 4.47
N GLY A 63 9.45 -18.97 3.65
CA GLY A 63 10.84 -19.38 3.87
C GLY A 63 11.46 -18.77 5.13
N ALA A 64 10.98 -17.61 5.57
CA ALA A 64 11.32 -17.01 6.86
C ALA A 64 10.54 -17.60 8.06
N GLY A 65 9.71 -18.63 7.84
CA GLY A 65 8.92 -19.30 8.87
C GLY A 65 7.65 -18.55 9.29
N LEU A 66 7.21 -17.55 8.52
CA LEU A 66 5.96 -16.83 8.79
C LEU A 66 4.77 -17.62 8.25
N ASN A 67 3.77 -17.87 9.11
CA ASN A 67 2.51 -18.50 8.73
C ASN A 67 1.72 -17.57 7.78
N THR A 68 1.90 -17.74 6.47
CA THR A 68 1.48 -16.77 5.45
C THR A 68 0.55 -17.41 4.42
N PHE A 69 -0.43 -16.65 3.96
CA PHE A 69 -1.31 -17.03 2.85
C PHE A 69 -1.57 -15.83 1.94
N LEU A 70 -2.07 -16.08 0.73
CA LEU A 70 -2.31 -15.05 -0.28
C LEU A 70 -3.75 -15.10 -0.77
N LEU A 71 -4.40 -13.94 -0.82
CA LEU A 71 -5.71 -13.72 -1.40
C LEU A 71 -5.58 -12.77 -2.59
N GLU A 72 -5.89 -13.28 -3.77
CA GLU A 72 -5.94 -12.49 -5.00
C GLU A 72 -7.35 -11.94 -5.26
N ILE A 73 -7.43 -10.69 -5.74
CA ILE A 73 -8.64 -10.04 -6.27
C ILE A 73 -8.45 -9.64 -7.74
N PRO A 74 -9.52 -9.43 -8.52
CA PRO A 74 -9.39 -8.87 -9.87
C PRO A 74 -8.71 -7.50 -9.87
N ALA A 75 -7.83 -7.23 -10.84
CA ALA A 75 -7.21 -5.92 -10.98
C ALA A 75 -8.18 -4.85 -11.50
N GLY A 76 -7.94 -3.60 -11.10
CA GLY A 76 -8.65 -2.42 -11.56
C GLY A 76 -9.74 -1.92 -10.60
N GLU A 77 -10.17 -0.68 -10.82
CA GLU A 77 -11.13 0.04 -9.96
C GLU A 77 -12.47 -0.69 -9.78
N SER A 78 -12.92 -1.45 -10.79
CA SER A 78 -14.19 -2.20 -10.72
C SER A 78 -14.19 -3.28 -9.63
N SER A 79 -13.02 -3.68 -9.13
CA SER A 79 -12.90 -4.59 -8.00
C SER A 79 -13.10 -3.91 -6.64
N LYS A 80 -13.06 -2.58 -6.58
CA LYS A 80 -13.14 -1.79 -5.35
C LYS A 80 -14.60 -1.64 -4.89
N THR A 81 -15.25 -2.75 -4.56
CA THR A 81 -16.67 -2.78 -4.20
C THR A 81 -16.91 -3.43 -2.85
N ILE A 82 -18.08 -3.15 -2.25
CA ILE A 82 -18.50 -3.84 -1.02
C ILE A 82 -18.59 -5.36 -1.20
N ALA A 83 -18.97 -5.83 -2.40
CA ALA A 83 -19.04 -7.26 -2.69
C ALA A 83 -17.67 -7.92 -2.61
N THR A 84 -16.63 -7.30 -3.19
CA THR A 84 -15.25 -7.78 -3.08
C THR A 84 -14.76 -7.74 -1.63
N ALA A 85 -15.11 -6.71 -0.86
CA ALA A 85 -14.77 -6.64 0.56
C ALA A 85 -15.40 -7.80 1.37
N MET A 86 -16.65 -8.14 1.07
CA MET A 86 -17.35 -9.27 1.71
C MET A 86 -16.75 -10.63 1.30
N ASP A 87 -16.43 -10.81 0.01
CA ASP A 87 -15.72 -12.02 -0.47
C ASP A 87 -14.37 -12.20 0.23
N LEU A 88 -13.57 -11.12 0.30
CA LEU A 88 -12.31 -11.13 1.03
C LEU A 88 -12.49 -11.50 2.50
N ALA A 89 -13.49 -10.94 3.19
CA ALA A 89 -13.77 -11.28 4.58
C ALA A 89 -14.16 -12.77 4.76
N GLY A 90 -14.92 -13.35 3.81
CA GLY A 90 -15.24 -14.77 3.80
C GLY A 90 -13.99 -15.64 3.62
N ARG A 91 -13.17 -15.34 2.62
CA ARG A 91 -11.92 -16.06 2.33
C ARG A 91 -10.88 -15.93 3.45
N LEU A 92 -10.88 -14.83 4.20
CA LEU A 92 -10.09 -14.69 5.42
C LEU A 92 -10.51 -15.71 6.49
N LEU A 93 -11.82 -15.90 6.71
CA LEU A 93 -12.32 -16.92 7.64
C LEU A 93 -11.95 -18.34 7.18
N GLU A 94 -12.08 -18.63 5.89
CA GLU A 94 -11.70 -19.92 5.30
C GLU A 94 -10.20 -20.22 5.45
N ALA A 95 -9.36 -19.18 5.33
CA ALA A 95 -7.91 -19.27 5.56
C ALA A 95 -7.53 -19.38 7.05
N GLY A 96 -8.51 -19.39 7.96
CA GLY A 96 -8.28 -19.44 9.41
C GLY A 96 -7.63 -18.17 9.94
N ALA A 97 -7.96 -17.01 9.36
CA ALA A 97 -7.59 -15.73 9.92
C ALA A 97 -8.39 -15.47 11.22
N ASP A 98 -7.69 -15.03 12.25
CA ASP A 98 -8.24 -14.61 13.53
C ASP A 98 -7.86 -13.13 13.83
N ARG A 99 -8.21 -12.65 15.03
CA ARG A 99 -7.87 -11.28 15.48
C ARG A 99 -6.36 -11.01 15.55
N GLY A 100 -5.53 -12.04 15.60
CA GLY A 100 -4.07 -11.96 15.59
C GLY A 100 -3.47 -11.89 14.19
N THR A 101 -4.29 -11.94 13.14
CA THR A 101 -3.85 -11.88 11.74
C THR A 101 -3.40 -10.46 11.38
N LEU A 102 -2.30 -10.35 10.64
CA LEU A 102 -1.88 -9.11 10.01
C LEU A 102 -2.13 -9.16 8.51
N LEU A 103 -2.89 -8.19 7.99
CA LEU A 103 -3.12 -8.05 6.55
C LEU A 103 -2.02 -7.22 5.89
N ILE A 104 -1.62 -7.62 4.69
CA ILE A 104 -0.58 -6.95 3.89
C ILE A 104 -1.22 -6.55 2.57
N ALA A 105 -1.41 -5.24 2.38
CA ALA A 105 -1.92 -4.71 1.12
C ALA A 105 -0.74 -4.55 0.13
N LEU A 106 -0.58 -5.50 -0.79
CA LEU A 106 0.45 -5.47 -1.84
C LEU A 106 -0.22 -5.06 -3.16
N GLY A 107 -0.14 -3.79 -3.52
CA GLY A 107 -0.72 -3.29 -4.76
C GLY A 107 -0.83 -1.77 -4.84
N GLY A 108 -1.61 -1.27 -5.80
CA GLY A 108 -1.92 0.15 -5.92
C GLY A 108 -3.00 0.63 -4.94
N GLY A 109 -3.51 1.84 -5.15
CA GLY A 109 -4.54 2.46 -4.30
C GLY A 109 -5.80 1.63 -4.11
N VAL A 110 -6.24 0.89 -5.14
CA VAL A 110 -7.40 -0.02 -5.04
C VAL A 110 -7.19 -1.12 -3.99
N VAL A 111 -6.06 -1.82 -4.07
CA VAL A 111 -5.71 -2.88 -3.12
C VAL A 111 -5.52 -2.28 -1.73
N GLY A 112 -4.86 -1.13 -1.62
CA GLY A 112 -4.64 -0.41 -0.37
C GLY A 112 -5.95 -0.05 0.34
N ASP A 113 -6.87 0.60 -0.37
CA ASP A 113 -8.16 1.02 0.17
C ASP A 113 -9.03 -0.17 0.56
N LEU A 114 -9.16 -1.16 -0.34
CA LEU A 114 -10.00 -2.32 -0.10
C LEU A 114 -9.47 -3.15 1.08
N THR A 115 -8.16 -3.41 1.12
CA THR A 115 -7.54 -4.17 2.20
C THR A 115 -7.62 -3.40 3.51
N GLY A 116 -7.38 -2.09 3.50
CA GLY A 116 -7.50 -1.24 4.69
C GLY A 116 -8.93 -1.19 5.23
N PHE A 117 -9.93 -1.14 4.36
CA PHE A 117 -11.33 -1.18 4.74
C PHE A 117 -11.72 -2.55 5.32
N VAL A 118 -11.32 -3.64 4.66
CA VAL A 118 -11.53 -5.00 5.21
C VAL A 118 -10.83 -5.14 6.56
N ALA A 119 -9.60 -4.65 6.69
CA ALA A 119 -8.84 -4.68 7.94
C ALA A 119 -9.51 -3.92 9.08
N SER A 120 -10.25 -2.84 8.79
CA SER A 120 -10.92 -2.03 9.81
C SER A 120 -12.21 -2.68 10.34
N VAL A 121 -12.92 -3.44 9.50
CA VAL A 121 -14.21 -4.04 9.85
C VAL A 121 -14.12 -5.52 10.21
N TYR A 122 -13.14 -6.25 9.68
CA TYR A 122 -12.95 -7.68 9.93
C TYR A 122 -12.68 -7.93 11.42
N MET A 123 -13.54 -8.72 12.07
CA MET A 123 -13.52 -8.97 13.51
C MET A 123 -13.48 -7.69 14.38
N ARG A 124 -14.05 -6.58 13.90
CA ARG A 124 -14.00 -5.22 14.50
C ARG A 124 -12.61 -4.57 14.49
N SER A 125 -11.73 -5.08 13.65
CA SER A 125 -10.40 -4.62 13.25
C SER A 125 -9.29 -5.64 13.48
N VAL A 126 -8.40 -5.73 12.50
CA VAL A 126 -7.13 -6.47 12.53
C VAL A 126 -6.01 -5.57 12.01
N PRO A 127 -4.77 -5.71 12.50
CA PRO A 127 -3.67 -4.89 12.02
C PRO A 127 -3.43 -5.09 10.52
N TYR A 128 -3.03 -4.03 9.83
CA TYR A 128 -2.56 -4.13 8.44
C TYR A 128 -1.33 -3.27 8.17
N VAL A 129 -0.62 -3.57 7.10
CA VAL A 129 0.47 -2.78 6.53
C VAL A 129 0.22 -2.54 5.06
N GLN A 130 0.83 -1.49 4.50
CA GLN A 130 0.78 -1.21 3.07
C GLN A 130 2.15 -1.43 2.42
N ILE A 131 2.13 -2.03 1.23
CA ILE A 131 3.25 -2.14 0.32
C ILE A 131 2.80 -1.58 -1.04
N PRO A 132 2.72 -0.24 -1.19
CA PRO A 132 2.20 0.39 -2.38
C PRO A 132 3.10 0.18 -3.61
N THR A 133 2.53 -0.34 -4.69
CA THR A 133 3.27 -0.69 -5.93
C THR A 133 3.05 0.32 -7.07
N THR A 134 2.22 1.34 -6.87
CA THR A 134 2.01 2.42 -7.83
C THR A 134 2.48 3.75 -7.25
N LEU A 135 2.88 4.70 -8.11
CA LEU A 135 3.34 6.00 -7.65
C LEU A 135 2.25 6.75 -6.85
N VAL A 136 0.99 6.74 -7.33
CA VAL A 136 -0.17 7.27 -6.58
C VAL A 136 -0.28 6.65 -5.19
N GLY A 137 -0.12 5.32 -5.09
CA GLY A 137 -0.15 4.64 -3.79
C GLY A 137 0.98 5.10 -2.87
N GLN A 138 2.17 5.35 -3.41
CA GLN A 138 3.36 5.72 -2.65
C GLN A 138 3.30 7.16 -2.12
N VAL A 139 2.70 8.10 -2.85
CA VAL A 139 2.70 9.53 -2.49
C VAL A 139 1.36 10.06 -1.98
N ASP A 140 0.28 9.30 -2.11
CA ASP A 140 -1.06 9.76 -1.72
C ASP A 140 -1.84 8.67 -0.97
N SER A 141 -2.22 7.58 -1.65
CA SER A 141 -3.22 6.64 -1.09
C SER A 141 -2.76 5.87 0.15
N ALA A 142 -1.44 5.68 0.32
CA ALA A 142 -0.92 5.03 1.52
C ALA A 142 -0.83 5.95 2.74
N ILE A 143 -1.15 7.24 2.58
CA ILE A 143 -0.98 8.28 3.59
C ILE A 143 -2.37 8.79 4.04
N GLY A 144 -2.53 9.04 5.34
CA GLY A 144 -3.75 9.63 5.91
C GLY A 144 -4.81 8.63 6.38
N GLY A 145 -4.66 7.34 6.08
CA GLY A 145 -5.50 6.27 6.63
C GLY A 145 -6.96 6.28 6.14
N LYS A 146 -7.25 6.97 5.04
CA LYS A 146 -8.52 6.81 4.34
C LYS A 146 -8.55 5.42 3.71
N THR A 147 -9.64 4.71 3.90
CA THR A 147 -9.89 3.39 3.33
C THR A 147 -11.33 3.36 2.88
N ALA A 148 -11.62 2.83 1.69
CA ALA A 148 -12.97 2.88 1.16
C ALA A 148 -13.25 1.82 0.10
N VAL A 149 -14.54 1.62 -0.15
CA VAL A 149 -15.07 0.95 -1.33
C VAL A 149 -16.00 1.89 -2.09
N ASP A 150 -16.14 1.63 -3.38
CA ASP A 150 -17.06 2.36 -4.24
C ASP A 150 -18.47 1.78 -4.14
N LEU A 151 -19.45 2.68 -4.26
CA LEU A 151 -20.86 2.36 -4.41
C LEU A 151 -21.30 2.74 -5.83
N PRO A 152 -22.40 2.16 -6.35
CA PRO A 152 -22.97 2.59 -7.63
C PRO A 152 -23.25 4.10 -7.71
N GLN A 153 -23.48 4.74 -6.56
CA GLN A 153 -23.76 6.17 -6.43
C GLN A 153 -22.50 7.04 -6.46
N GLY A 154 -21.31 6.48 -6.26
CA GLY A 154 -20.08 7.26 -6.27
C GLY A 154 -18.88 6.56 -5.63
N LYS A 155 -17.71 7.11 -5.95
CA LYS A 155 -16.42 6.59 -5.49
C LYS A 155 -16.11 6.99 -4.06
N ASN A 156 -15.47 6.09 -3.32
CA ASN A 156 -14.95 6.33 -1.97
C ASN A 156 -15.99 6.81 -0.94
N LEU A 157 -17.29 6.59 -1.20
CA LEU A 157 -18.36 7.10 -0.33
C LEU A 157 -18.60 6.23 0.91
N LEU A 158 -18.16 4.96 0.89
CA LEU A 158 -18.29 4.04 2.01
C LEU A 158 -16.90 3.61 2.47
N GLY A 159 -16.54 3.93 3.71
CA GLY A 159 -15.18 3.70 4.18
C GLY A 159 -14.97 3.98 5.65
N THR A 160 -13.73 3.84 6.09
CA THR A 160 -13.28 4.15 7.44
C THR A 160 -11.96 4.90 7.43
N PHE A 161 -11.69 5.65 8.49
CA PHE A 161 -10.33 6.09 8.79
C PHE A 161 -9.63 5.00 9.62
N TYR A 162 -8.72 4.25 9.00
CA TYR A 162 -7.96 3.18 9.64
C TYR A 162 -6.49 3.27 9.26
N GLN A 163 -5.62 3.35 10.27
CA GLN A 163 -4.19 3.63 10.07
C GLN A 163 -3.41 2.34 9.91
N PRO A 164 -2.50 2.23 8.92
CA PRO A 164 -1.62 1.09 8.81
C PRO A 164 -0.61 1.08 9.96
N ARG A 165 -0.08 -0.10 10.28
CA ARG A 165 1.02 -0.26 11.24
C ARG A 165 2.37 0.21 10.67
N ALA A 166 2.51 0.13 9.35
CA ALA A 166 3.66 0.60 8.59
C ALA A 166 3.31 0.68 7.09
N VAL A 167 4.06 1.51 6.37
CA VAL A 167 4.06 1.58 4.90
C VAL A 167 5.47 1.28 4.40
N PHE A 168 5.61 0.35 3.46
CA PHE A 168 6.89 -0.04 2.86
C PHE A 168 6.90 0.29 1.38
N VAL A 169 7.69 1.28 0.99
CA VAL A 169 7.80 1.78 -0.38
C VAL A 169 9.08 1.25 -1.02
N ASP A 170 8.93 0.38 -2.03
CA ASP A 170 10.02 -0.03 -2.92
C ASP A 170 9.87 0.69 -4.27
N LEU A 171 10.83 1.53 -4.60
CA LEU A 171 10.80 2.28 -5.86
C LEU A 171 10.97 1.36 -7.08
N ASN A 172 11.50 0.14 -6.92
CA ASN A 172 11.65 -0.79 -8.04
C ASN A 172 10.32 -1.32 -8.56
N PHE A 173 9.23 -1.22 -7.80
CA PHE A 173 7.89 -1.52 -8.34
C PHE A 173 7.53 -0.61 -9.52
N LEU A 174 8.03 0.64 -9.48
CA LEU A 174 7.79 1.62 -10.52
C LEU A 174 8.45 1.24 -11.85
N ASP A 175 9.46 0.37 -11.87
CA ASP A 175 10.11 -0.09 -13.11
C ASP A 175 9.13 -0.86 -14.01
N THR A 176 8.18 -1.58 -13.41
CA THR A 176 7.16 -2.37 -14.12
C THR A 176 5.84 -1.62 -14.31
N LEU A 177 5.69 -0.44 -13.71
CA LEU A 177 4.43 0.31 -13.74
C LEU A 177 4.15 0.84 -15.16
N PRO A 178 2.93 0.71 -15.71
CA PRO A 178 2.58 1.31 -16.99
C PRO A 178 2.81 2.83 -16.98
N GLU A 179 3.25 3.39 -18.11
CA GLU A 179 3.57 4.82 -18.23
C GLU A 179 2.40 5.72 -17.83
N ARG A 180 1.18 5.36 -18.22
CA ARG A 180 -0.05 6.09 -17.85
C ARG A 180 -0.27 6.12 -16.34
N GLU A 181 -0.03 5.01 -15.64
CA GLU A 181 -0.20 4.94 -14.18
C GLU A 181 0.91 5.68 -13.44
N PHE A 182 2.12 5.69 -13.99
CA PHE A 182 3.20 6.53 -13.48
C PHE A 182 2.86 8.02 -13.63
N ALA A 183 2.35 8.43 -14.80
CA ALA A 183 1.92 9.80 -15.05
C ALA A 183 0.80 10.26 -14.10
N ASN A 184 -0.16 9.38 -13.77
CA ASN A 184 -1.20 9.65 -12.78
C ASN A 184 -0.57 10.00 -11.41
N GLY A 185 0.43 9.23 -10.96
CA GLY A 185 1.11 9.52 -9.69
C GLY A 185 1.93 10.80 -9.74
N LEU A 186 2.58 11.08 -10.87
CA LEU A 186 3.36 12.29 -11.05
C LEU A 186 2.47 13.55 -10.98
N ALA A 187 1.24 13.48 -11.48
CA ALA A 187 0.27 14.57 -11.36
C ALA A 187 -0.03 14.90 -9.88
N GLU A 188 -0.10 13.91 -8.99
CA GLU A 188 -0.29 14.14 -7.56
C GLU A 188 0.94 14.81 -6.91
N ILE A 189 2.16 14.45 -7.32
CA ILE A 189 3.39 15.11 -6.84
C ILE A 189 3.45 16.56 -7.31
N ILE A 190 3.11 16.83 -8.58
CA ILE A 190 3.03 18.19 -9.13
C ILE A 190 1.99 19.00 -8.37
N LYS A 191 0.82 18.41 -8.06
CA LYS A 191 -0.21 19.04 -7.23
C LYS A 191 0.36 19.51 -5.90
N TYR A 192 1.11 18.66 -5.18
CA TYR A 192 1.77 19.05 -3.93
C TYR A 192 2.76 20.22 -4.12
N GLY A 193 3.53 20.22 -5.21
CA GLY A 193 4.42 21.34 -5.53
C GLY A 193 3.65 22.66 -5.73
N ILE A 194 2.51 22.62 -6.42
CA ILE A 194 1.70 23.82 -6.68
C ILE A 194 1.02 24.35 -5.42
N ILE A 195 0.49 23.46 -4.57
CA ILE A 195 -0.38 23.88 -3.45
C ILE A 195 0.33 24.08 -2.12
N ASP A 196 1.52 23.48 -1.91
CA ASP A 196 2.15 23.42 -0.58
C ASP A 196 3.69 23.55 -0.58
N ASP A 197 4.40 23.27 -1.68
CA ASP A 197 5.87 23.35 -1.71
C ASP A 197 6.44 23.90 -3.04
N GLU A 198 6.69 25.21 -3.09
CA GLU A 198 7.31 25.89 -4.23
C GLU A 198 8.68 25.28 -4.61
N LYS A 199 9.47 24.82 -3.63
CA LYS A 199 10.78 24.21 -3.91
C LYS A 199 10.62 22.85 -4.55
N LEU A 200 9.59 22.09 -4.18
CA LEU A 200 9.23 20.86 -4.88
C LEU A 200 8.84 21.16 -6.33
N PHE A 201 8.04 22.20 -6.56
CA PHE A 201 7.63 22.59 -7.92
C PHE A 201 8.84 22.96 -8.79
N GLN A 202 9.74 23.81 -8.29
CA GLN A 202 10.98 24.19 -9.00
C GLN A 202 11.86 22.96 -9.31
N ARG A 203 12.04 22.05 -8.34
CA ARG A 203 12.79 20.80 -8.57
C ARG A 203 12.14 19.93 -9.64
N LEU A 204 10.80 19.85 -9.68
CA LEU A 204 10.10 19.11 -10.72
C LEU A 204 10.34 19.72 -12.10
N GLU A 205 10.40 21.05 -12.23
CA GLU A 205 10.73 21.72 -13.49
C GLU A 205 12.17 21.40 -13.95
N GLU A 206 13.13 21.38 -13.02
CA GLU A 206 14.54 21.08 -13.31
C GLU A 206 14.78 19.60 -13.67
N ASP A 207 14.17 18.67 -12.92
CA ASP A 207 14.46 17.24 -12.98
C ASP A 207 13.46 16.42 -13.82
N MET A 208 12.43 17.05 -14.42
CA MET A 208 11.28 16.37 -15.06
C MET A 208 11.69 15.23 -16.00
N GLU A 209 12.71 15.45 -16.84
CA GLU A 209 13.14 14.45 -17.82
C GLU A 209 13.81 13.24 -17.17
N ALA A 210 14.52 13.44 -16.06
CA ALA A 210 15.07 12.32 -15.26
C ALA A 210 13.94 11.58 -14.52
N VAL A 211 12.95 12.30 -14.01
CA VAL A 211 11.77 11.72 -13.32
C VAL A 211 10.95 10.85 -14.27
N LYS A 212 10.66 11.33 -15.49
CA LYS A 212 9.96 10.53 -16.53
C LYS A 212 10.72 9.27 -16.92
N ARG A 213 12.05 9.32 -16.92
CA ARG A 213 12.92 8.15 -17.11
C ARG A 213 13.07 7.26 -15.88
N ARG A 214 12.34 7.58 -14.79
CA ARG A 214 12.34 6.85 -13.52
C ARG A 214 13.73 6.78 -12.89
N ASP A 215 14.50 7.87 -13.00
CA ASP A 215 15.80 7.96 -12.37
C ASP A 215 15.68 7.68 -10.85
N PRO A 216 16.36 6.66 -10.31
CA PRO A 216 16.15 6.24 -8.93
C PRO A 216 16.55 7.28 -7.89
N GLU A 217 17.58 8.08 -8.15
CA GLU A 217 18.03 9.13 -7.23
C GLU A 217 17.00 10.25 -7.19
N ARG A 218 16.47 10.65 -8.37
CA ARG A 218 15.41 11.68 -8.43
C ARG A 218 14.12 11.21 -7.79
N LEU A 219 13.67 9.98 -8.08
CA LEU A 219 12.46 9.43 -7.48
C LEU A 219 12.54 9.38 -5.95
N LEU A 220 13.69 9.03 -5.37
CA LEU A 220 13.86 9.00 -3.91
C LEU A 220 13.71 10.38 -3.24
N THR A 221 13.95 11.46 -3.99
CA THR A 221 13.75 12.82 -3.48
C THR A 221 12.29 13.29 -3.53
N LEU A 222 11.48 12.67 -4.40
CA LEU A 222 10.07 13.04 -4.62
C LEU A 222 9.08 12.21 -3.80
N VAL A 223 9.48 10.99 -3.42
CA VAL A 223 8.68 10.04 -2.61
C VAL A 223 9.09 10.11 -1.13
#